data_AF-A0A8T7BUQ1-F1
#
_entry.id   AF-A0A8T7BUQ1-F1
#
_cell.length_a   1.000
_cell.length_b   1.000
_cell.length_c   1.000
_cell.angle_alpha   90.00
_cell.angle_beta   90.00
_cell.angle_gamma   90.00
#
_symmetry.space_group_name_H-M   'P 1'
#
loop_
_entity.id
_entity.type
_entity.pdbx_description
1 polymer ?
#
loop_
_entity_poly.entity_id
_entity_poly.type
_entity_poly.pdbx_seq_one_letter_code
_entity_poly.pdbx_strand_id
1 'polypeptide(L)'
;MKSSREIREKIEQKLDSNPGGSALKQVICLDDLERWHGDLDYCLSYVNQLVEHRNCKCILIGNLQELSSANMAEFSRAQEKTIRHVYQFSPSLEEILDIAMDLVEYRSLASRQFIRSLIKANAKTLDQLLTSISMGNIRVLAEAIQLYDIIYRHHSSALKSSRGLAFTYFMTLISVIVLVKRSSLESAGTKKLLEGDHESNKGFKFLSEIGYFDKELTMGLDEESRILLDTIFYRLDKISLHGICSIVRNGFYRKDDFKDEFSKWIDEQYYEIYLDREQYYELENEPALEVFNQAIESFITRCEVTNPVTLLLLAERVVEDIDNGAVDYDPVRFKKQVVETVDKLYESGKMETVEVKLFDLAGERFRNCIGIYSYIIRRNNDHLTAIANDEIAGFWKKLVESPEFSDSLMARFSPISVLSLPENPEEVMESLELLNNAQLNRLLNWITDGLDNSRFPENSKSGKNLVALSRLLVKAHGNSVGIRASHFRRLAQILNTNKIVDQAV
;
A
#
# COMPACT_ATOMS: atom_id res chain seq x y z
N MET A 1 -19.69 -27.11 -36.24
CA MET A 1 -20.09 -27.16 -37.68
C MET A 1 -20.60 -25.84 -38.26
N LYS A 2 -21.44 -25.03 -37.59
CA LYS A 2 -21.90 -23.72 -38.15
C LYS A 2 -20.78 -22.67 -38.33
N SER A 3 -19.85 -22.58 -37.38
CA SER A 3 -18.74 -21.60 -37.40
C SER A 3 -17.74 -21.80 -38.55
N SER A 4 -17.37 -23.05 -38.88
CA SER A 4 -16.41 -23.35 -39.96
C SER A 4 -16.94 -23.02 -41.36
N ARG A 5 -18.27 -23.08 -41.55
CA ARG A 5 -18.93 -22.74 -42.82
C ARG A 5 -18.96 -21.23 -43.06
N GLU A 6 -19.18 -20.44 -42.01
CA GLU A 6 -19.15 -18.97 -42.08
C GLU A 6 -17.74 -18.42 -42.38
N ILE A 7 -16.68 -19.03 -41.83
CA ILE A 7 -15.29 -18.66 -42.15
C ILE A 7 -15.00 -18.95 -43.62
N ARG A 8 -15.39 -20.13 -44.09
CA ARG A 8 -15.22 -20.52 -45.50
C ARG A 8 -15.96 -19.56 -46.43
N GLU A 9 -17.22 -19.24 -46.17
CA GLU A 9 -18.01 -18.30 -46.98
C GLU A 9 -17.42 -16.88 -46.98
N LYS A 10 -16.90 -16.38 -45.84
CA LYS A 10 -16.23 -15.07 -45.76
C LYS A 10 -14.90 -15.03 -46.50
N ILE A 11 -14.13 -16.12 -46.49
CA ILE A 11 -12.85 -16.23 -47.21
C ILE A 11 -13.11 -16.37 -48.71
N GLU A 12 -14.06 -17.20 -49.12
CA GLU A 12 -14.47 -17.37 -50.52
C GLU A 12 -15.03 -16.05 -51.10
N GLN A 13 -15.87 -15.31 -50.36
CA GLN A 13 -16.34 -13.98 -50.79
C GLN A 13 -15.20 -12.97 -51.01
N LYS A 14 -14.19 -12.95 -50.13
CA LYS A 14 -13.03 -12.05 -50.29
C LYS A 14 -12.13 -12.47 -51.44
N LEU A 15 -11.95 -13.77 -51.67
CA LEU A 15 -11.16 -14.32 -52.78
C LEU A 15 -11.81 -14.02 -54.14
N ASP A 16 -13.13 -14.11 -54.24
CA ASP A 16 -13.87 -13.95 -55.50
C ASP A 16 -14.17 -12.48 -55.87
N SER A 17 -14.07 -11.55 -54.92
CA SER A 17 -14.37 -10.12 -55.13
C SER A 17 -13.31 -9.29 -55.89
N ASN A 18 -12.27 -9.91 -56.47
CA ASN A 18 -11.14 -9.22 -57.09
C ASN A 18 -11.07 -9.45 -58.63
N PRO A 19 -11.67 -8.58 -59.47
CA PRO A 19 -11.93 -8.85 -60.88
C PRO A 19 -10.77 -8.51 -61.84
N GLY A 20 -9.53 -8.80 -61.45
CA GLY A 20 -8.33 -8.53 -62.27
C GLY A 20 -7.50 -9.78 -62.49
N GLY A 21 -7.53 -10.33 -63.71
CA GLY A 21 -6.95 -11.62 -64.15
C GLY A 21 -5.41 -11.78 -64.11
N SER A 22 -4.77 -11.41 -63.01
CA SER A 22 -3.44 -11.88 -62.62
C SER A 22 -3.57 -12.35 -61.18
N ALA A 23 -3.37 -13.65 -60.93
CA ALA A 23 -3.55 -14.28 -59.62
C ALA A 23 -2.55 -13.70 -58.61
N LEU A 24 -2.92 -12.58 -57.97
CA LEU A 24 -2.14 -11.98 -56.90
C LEU A 24 -2.02 -13.01 -55.78
N LYS A 25 -0.78 -13.38 -55.48
CA LYS A 25 -0.41 -14.27 -54.38
C LYS A 25 -0.88 -13.65 -53.06
N GLN A 26 -2.02 -14.07 -52.55
CA GLN A 26 -2.59 -13.52 -51.33
C GLN A 26 -1.87 -14.06 -50.10
N VAL A 27 -1.67 -13.20 -49.09
CA VAL A 27 -1.17 -13.59 -47.77
C VAL A 27 -2.33 -13.55 -46.79
N ILE A 28 -2.60 -14.66 -46.11
CA ILE A 28 -3.69 -14.83 -45.15
C ILE A 28 -3.06 -15.03 -43.78
N CYS A 29 -3.36 -14.15 -42.83
CA CYS A 29 -2.96 -14.31 -41.43
C CYS A 29 -4.15 -14.82 -40.62
N LEU A 30 -3.94 -15.89 -39.88
CA LEU A 30 -4.89 -16.49 -38.93
C LEU A 30 -4.30 -16.31 -37.54
N ASP A 31 -5.01 -15.62 -36.66
CA ASP A 31 -4.57 -15.24 -35.31
C ASP A 31 -5.56 -15.76 -34.27
N ASP A 32 -5.16 -15.77 -32.99
CA ASP A 32 -5.96 -16.24 -31.84
C ASP A 32 -6.53 -17.67 -32.01
N LEU A 33 -5.80 -18.57 -32.68
CA LEU A 33 -6.26 -19.94 -32.92
C LEU A 33 -6.45 -20.74 -31.62
N GLU A 34 -5.70 -20.42 -30.56
CA GLU A 34 -5.83 -21.03 -29.24
C GLU A 34 -7.16 -20.75 -28.55
N ARG A 35 -7.83 -19.65 -28.92
CA ARG A 35 -9.15 -19.27 -28.40
C ARG A 35 -10.30 -19.77 -29.26
N TRP A 36 -9.99 -20.37 -30.40
CA TRP A 36 -11.01 -20.84 -31.32
C TRP A 36 -11.56 -22.20 -30.88
N HIS A 37 -12.87 -22.26 -30.61
CA HIS A 37 -13.57 -23.49 -30.21
C HIS A 37 -13.89 -24.45 -31.38
N GLY A 38 -13.24 -24.28 -32.53
CA GLY A 38 -13.40 -25.16 -33.68
C GLY A 38 -12.44 -26.35 -33.66
N ASP A 39 -12.60 -27.21 -34.66
CA ASP A 39 -11.69 -28.33 -34.88
C ASP A 39 -10.42 -27.82 -35.58
N LEU A 40 -9.30 -27.86 -34.85
CA LEU A 40 -8.01 -27.33 -35.31
C LEU A 40 -7.44 -28.14 -36.49
N ASP A 41 -7.69 -29.45 -36.54
CA ASP A 41 -7.30 -30.31 -37.65
C ASP A 41 -8.06 -29.92 -38.93
N TYR A 42 -9.36 -29.62 -38.81
CA TYR A 42 -10.16 -29.11 -39.92
C TYR A 42 -9.67 -27.74 -40.41
N CYS A 43 -9.29 -26.84 -39.49
CA CYS A 43 -8.71 -25.54 -39.86
C CYS A 43 -7.40 -25.72 -40.63
N LEU A 44 -6.50 -26.56 -40.14
CA LEU A 44 -5.21 -26.82 -40.78
C LEU A 44 -5.39 -27.52 -42.13
N SER A 45 -6.35 -28.43 -42.26
CA SER A 45 -6.72 -29.01 -43.56
C SER A 45 -7.18 -27.95 -44.57
N TYR A 46 -7.98 -26.98 -44.13
CA TYR A 46 -8.39 -25.86 -44.98
C TYR A 46 -7.23 -24.92 -45.32
N VAL A 47 -6.32 -24.67 -44.37
CA VAL A 47 -5.07 -23.94 -44.62
C VAL A 47 -4.26 -24.63 -45.71
N ASN A 48 -4.14 -25.97 -45.66
CA ASN A 48 -3.44 -26.73 -46.69
C ASN A 48 -4.08 -26.53 -48.07
N GLN A 49 -5.41 -26.58 -48.16
CA GLN A 49 -6.15 -26.33 -49.39
C GLN A 49 -5.87 -24.93 -49.97
N LEU A 50 -5.78 -23.90 -49.11
CA LEU A 50 -5.47 -22.53 -49.54
C LEU A 50 -4.04 -22.42 -50.09
N VAL A 51 -3.07 -23.08 -49.44
CA VAL A 51 -1.67 -23.03 -49.84
C VAL A 51 -1.44 -23.82 -51.13
N GLU A 52 -1.94 -25.06 -51.23
CA GLU A 52 -1.68 -25.96 -52.35
C GLU A 52 -2.51 -25.63 -53.60
N HIS A 53 -3.78 -25.27 -53.43
CA HIS A 53 -4.72 -25.16 -54.55
C HIS A 53 -5.12 -23.73 -54.89
N ARG A 54 -4.92 -22.76 -53.98
CA ARG A 54 -5.27 -21.36 -54.21
C ARG A 54 -4.05 -20.43 -54.29
N ASN A 55 -2.83 -20.97 -54.26
CA ASN A 55 -1.57 -20.22 -54.32
C ASN A 55 -1.50 -19.10 -53.26
N CYS A 56 -2.08 -19.35 -52.08
CA CYS A 56 -2.00 -18.43 -50.94
C CYS A 56 -0.72 -18.70 -50.12
N LYS A 57 -0.25 -17.68 -49.42
CA LYS A 57 0.65 -17.85 -48.27
C LYS A 57 -0.19 -17.73 -47.01
N CYS A 58 -0.12 -18.71 -46.12
CA CYS A 58 -0.81 -18.66 -44.84
C CYS A 58 0.22 -18.45 -43.71
N ILE A 59 -0.08 -17.52 -42.81
CA ILE A 59 0.67 -17.27 -41.57
C ILE A 59 -0.28 -17.60 -40.42
N LEU A 60 0.16 -18.49 -39.53
CA LEU A 60 -0.56 -18.82 -38.32
C LEU A 60 0.13 -18.13 -37.15
N ILE A 61 -0.64 -17.41 -36.35
CA ILE A 61 -0.20 -16.70 -35.15
C ILE A 61 -1.03 -17.27 -34.00
N GLY A 62 -0.39 -17.57 -32.88
CA GLY A 62 -1.09 -18.09 -31.72
C GLY A 62 -0.14 -18.46 -30.59
N ASN A 63 -0.72 -18.61 -29.39
CA ASN A 63 0.00 -19.01 -28.19
C ASN A 63 -0.14 -20.52 -27.97
N LEU A 64 0.91 -21.28 -28.31
CA LEU A 64 0.90 -22.73 -28.15
C LEU A 64 0.73 -23.20 -26.69
N GLN A 65 1.13 -22.38 -25.71
CA GLN A 65 0.99 -22.72 -24.29
C GLN A 65 -0.47 -22.65 -23.82
N GLU A 66 -1.32 -21.91 -24.50
CA GLU A 66 -2.75 -21.77 -24.20
C GLU A 66 -3.60 -22.86 -24.89
N LEU A 67 -3.01 -23.69 -25.74
CA LEU A 67 -3.72 -24.82 -26.34
C LEU A 67 -4.00 -25.90 -25.28
N SER A 68 -5.22 -26.44 -25.29
CA SER A 68 -5.54 -27.62 -24.48
C SER A 68 -4.63 -28.80 -24.87
N SER A 69 -4.37 -29.71 -23.94
CA SER A 69 -3.52 -30.88 -24.19
C SER A 69 -4.02 -31.75 -25.36
N ALA A 70 -5.34 -31.85 -25.56
CA ALA A 70 -5.95 -32.51 -26.71
C ALA A 70 -5.64 -31.76 -28.02
N ASN A 71 -5.86 -30.44 -28.04
CA ASN A 71 -5.60 -29.60 -29.22
C ASN A 71 -4.10 -29.53 -29.56
N MET A 72 -3.22 -29.60 -28.57
CA MET A 72 -1.77 -29.59 -28.76
C MET A 72 -1.29 -30.87 -29.45
N ALA A 73 -1.85 -32.03 -29.09
CA ALA A 73 -1.54 -33.31 -29.74
C ALA A 73 -2.06 -33.38 -31.18
N GLU A 74 -3.23 -32.79 -31.44
CA GLU A 74 -3.78 -32.62 -32.79
C GLU A 74 -2.94 -31.65 -33.62
N PHE A 75 -2.63 -30.48 -33.07
CA PHE A 75 -1.78 -29.47 -33.71
C PHE A 75 -0.42 -30.04 -34.07
N SER A 76 0.25 -30.75 -33.16
CA SER A 76 1.57 -31.34 -33.41
C SER A 76 1.54 -32.35 -34.57
N ARG A 77 0.48 -33.17 -34.67
CA ARG A 77 0.30 -34.13 -35.77
C ARG A 77 0.05 -33.44 -37.11
N ALA A 78 -0.70 -32.35 -37.11
CA ALA A 78 -1.03 -31.60 -38.32
C ALA A 78 0.09 -30.62 -38.75
N GLN A 79 0.88 -30.14 -37.79
CA GLN A 79 2.01 -29.22 -37.97
C GLN A 79 3.06 -29.81 -38.91
N GLU A 80 3.46 -31.08 -38.70
CA GLU A 80 4.48 -31.75 -39.52
C GLU A 80 4.11 -31.79 -41.02
N LYS A 81 2.81 -31.88 -41.32
CA LYS A 81 2.30 -32.00 -42.69
C LYS A 81 1.95 -30.67 -43.35
N THR A 82 1.53 -29.68 -42.56
CA THR A 82 0.92 -28.45 -43.06
C THR A 82 1.82 -27.22 -42.91
N ILE A 83 2.69 -27.21 -41.89
CA ILE A 83 3.46 -26.03 -41.49
C ILE A 83 4.92 -26.20 -41.90
N ARG A 84 5.34 -25.41 -42.88
CA ARG A 84 6.70 -25.47 -43.43
C ARG A 84 7.75 -24.74 -42.59
N HIS A 85 7.38 -23.61 -41.98
CA HIS A 85 8.28 -22.77 -41.20
C HIS A 85 7.62 -22.41 -39.88
N VAL A 86 8.38 -22.56 -38.79
CA VAL A 86 7.95 -22.21 -37.44
C VAL A 86 8.93 -21.17 -36.92
N TYR A 87 8.40 -20.04 -36.45
CA TYR A 87 9.17 -18.97 -35.85
C TYR A 87 8.72 -18.81 -34.40
N GLN A 88 9.68 -18.79 -33.48
CA GLN A 88 9.42 -18.45 -32.09
C GLN A 88 9.61 -16.95 -31.92
N PHE A 89 8.53 -16.25 -31.53
CA PHE A 89 8.61 -14.85 -31.14
C PHE A 89 8.81 -14.79 -29.62
N SER A 90 9.98 -14.37 -29.19
CA SER A 90 10.36 -14.23 -27.77
C SER A 90 11.07 -12.90 -27.58
N PRO A 91 10.33 -11.77 -27.61
CA PRO A 91 10.94 -10.46 -27.52
C PRO A 91 11.62 -10.28 -26.17
N SER A 92 12.71 -9.52 -26.14
CA SER A 92 13.31 -9.10 -24.87
C SER A 92 12.39 -8.12 -24.14
N LEU A 93 12.57 -7.93 -22.83
CA LEU A 93 11.76 -6.95 -22.12
C LEU A 93 11.99 -5.52 -22.64
N GLU A 94 13.22 -5.20 -23.05
CA GLU A 94 13.54 -3.91 -23.67
C GLU A 94 12.71 -3.69 -24.95
N GLU A 95 12.60 -4.71 -25.81
CA GLU A 95 11.74 -4.68 -27.00
C GLU A 95 10.26 -4.54 -26.63
N ILE A 96 9.80 -5.28 -25.62
CA ILE A 96 8.43 -5.19 -25.09
C ILE A 96 8.12 -3.76 -24.62
N LEU A 97 9.03 -3.13 -23.89
CA LEU A 97 8.88 -1.77 -23.38
C LEU A 97 8.86 -0.74 -24.51
N ASP A 98 9.76 -0.86 -25.48
CA ASP A 98 9.78 0.05 -26.64
C ASP A 98 8.48 -0.08 -27.47
N ILE A 99 8.00 -1.31 -27.72
CA ILE A 99 6.71 -1.55 -28.39
C ILE A 99 5.56 -0.94 -27.57
N ALA A 100 5.51 -1.19 -26.25
CA ALA A 100 4.46 -0.65 -25.39
C ALA A 100 4.45 0.88 -25.40
N MET A 101 5.62 1.52 -25.38
CA MET A 101 5.77 2.98 -25.48
C MET A 101 5.44 3.52 -26.89
N ASP A 102 5.41 2.70 -27.93
CA ASP A 102 5.00 3.13 -29.28
C ASP A 102 3.51 2.91 -29.56
N LEU A 103 2.85 2.01 -28.82
CA LEU A 103 1.41 1.81 -28.89
C LEU A 103 0.60 2.91 -28.19
N VAL A 104 1.23 3.71 -27.34
CA VAL A 104 0.56 4.76 -26.56
C VAL A 104 0.34 6.02 -27.39
N GLU A 105 -0.90 6.51 -27.36
CA GLU A 105 -1.25 7.79 -27.97
C GLU A 105 -0.99 8.95 -26.99
N TYR A 106 0.27 9.40 -26.95
CA TYR A 106 0.65 10.52 -26.10
C TYR A 106 -0.04 11.81 -26.53
N ARG A 107 -0.65 12.49 -25.55
CA ARG A 107 -1.34 13.76 -25.83
C ARG A 107 -0.40 14.96 -25.99
N SER A 108 0.88 14.80 -25.64
CA SER A 108 1.90 15.86 -25.82
C SER A 108 3.30 15.28 -26.06
N LEU A 109 4.15 16.04 -26.77
CA LEU A 109 5.57 15.67 -26.95
C LEU A 109 6.34 15.69 -25.61
N ALA A 110 6.01 16.63 -24.73
CA ALA A 110 6.65 16.78 -23.43
C ALA A 110 6.39 15.57 -22.53
N SER A 111 5.15 15.07 -22.48
CA SER A 111 4.81 13.86 -21.71
C SER A 111 5.50 12.64 -22.29
N ARG A 112 5.50 12.48 -23.62
CA ARG A 112 6.23 11.40 -24.30
C ARG A 112 7.72 11.37 -23.91
N GLN A 113 8.40 12.52 -23.98
CA GLN A 113 9.82 12.63 -23.64
C GLN A 113 10.07 12.37 -22.15
N PHE A 114 9.22 12.93 -21.28
CA PHE A 114 9.34 12.73 -19.84
C PHE A 114 9.18 11.25 -19.46
N ILE A 115 8.10 10.60 -19.89
CA ILE A 115 7.80 9.21 -19.53
C ILE A 115 8.86 8.27 -20.10
N ARG A 116 9.27 8.47 -21.36
CA ARG A 116 10.34 7.66 -21.97
C ARG A 116 11.66 7.80 -21.22
N SER A 117 12.08 9.02 -20.90
CA SER A 117 13.32 9.22 -20.14
C SER A 117 13.22 8.66 -18.72
N LEU A 118 12.04 8.72 -18.09
CA LEU A 118 11.80 8.16 -16.76
C LEU A 118 11.93 6.63 -16.77
N ILE A 119 11.24 5.96 -17.71
CA ILE A 119 11.28 4.50 -17.83
C ILE A 119 12.67 4.02 -18.24
N LYS A 120 13.34 4.67 -19.20
CA LYS A 120 14.68 4.27 -19.65
C LYS A 120 15.73 4.42 -18.55
N ALA A 121 15.66 5.49 -17.75
CA ALA A 121 16.58 5.68 -16.64
C ALA A 121 16.43 4.60 -15.56
N ASN A 122 15.24 4.02 -15.40
CA ASN A 122 14.93 3.01 -14.38
C ASN A 122 14.62 1.64 -14.99
N ALA A 123 15.14 1.36 -16.19
CA ALA A 123 14.77 0.17 -16.96
C ALA A 123 15.13 -1.13 -16.22
N LYS A 124 16.25 -1.15 -15.49
CA LYS A 124 16.70 -2.30 -14.72
C LYS A 124 15.76 -2.64 -13.55
N THR A 125 15.34 -1.65 -12.77
CA THR A 125 14.40 -1.84 -11.65
C THR A 125 13.02 -2.28 -12.15
N LEU A 126 12.56 -1.71 -13.27
CA LEU A 126 11.34 -2.17 -13.93
C LEU A 126 11.48 -3.61 -14.45
N ASP A 127 12.63 -3.97 -15.02
CA ASP A 127 12.94 -5.31 -15.51
C ASP A 127 12.93 -6.36 -14.41
N GLN A 128 13.53 -6.04 -13.27
CA GLN A 128 13.48 -6.89 -12.08
C GLN A 128 12.04 -7.16 -11.65
N LEU A 129 11.21 -6.10 -11.50
CA LEU A 129 9.81 -6.27 -11.13
C LEU A 129 9.09 -7.16 -12.14
N LEU A 130 9.11 -6.81 -13.43
CA LEU A 130 8.35 -7.49 -14.48
C LEU A 130 8.79 -8.95 -14.65
N THR A 131 10.08 -9.23 -14.50
CA THR A 131 10.62 -10.60 -14.51
C THR A 131 10.16 -11.39 -13.29
N SER A 132 10.22 -10.81 -12.10
CA SER A 132 9.80 -11.45 -10.84
C SER A 132 8.31 -11.82 -10.82
N ILE A 133 7.48 -11.10 -11.57
CA ILE A 133 6.04 -11.39 -11.71
C ILE A 133 5.71 -12.03 -13.06
N SER A 134 6.68 -12.55 -13.82
CA SER A 134 6.47 -13.22 -15.11
C SER A 134 5.60 -12.41 -16.10
N MET A 135 5.76 -11.08 -16.16
CA MET A 135 4.90 -10.18 -16.94
C MET A 135 5.54 -9.79 -18.26
N GLY A 136 5.00 -10.33 -19.36
CA GLY A 136 5.36 -9.98 -20.73
C GLY A 136 4.21 -9.38 -21.55
N ASN A 137 3.11 -8.97 -20.91
CA ASN A 137 1.92 -8.51 -21.62
C ASN A 137 2.05 -7.04 -22.03
N ILE A 138 2.44 -6.83 -23.29
CA ILE A 138 2.59 -5.51 -23.92
C ILE A 138 1.33 -4.62 -23.74
N ARG A 139 0.12 -5.19 -23.79
CA ARG A 139 -1.13 -4.42 -23.65
C ARG A 139 -1.29 -3.85 -22.24
N VAL A 140 -0.87 -4.59 -21.22
CA VAL A 140 -0.93 -4.12 -19.82
C VAL A 140 0.07 -3.00 -19.59
N LEU A 141 1.28 -3.12 -20.14
CA LEU A 141 2.29 -2.05 -20.11
C LEU A 141 1.80 -0.79 -20.83
N ALA A 142 1.28 -0.94 -22.05
CA ALA A 142 0.77 0.19 -22.83
C ALA A 142 -0.38 0.90 -22.09
N GLU A 143 -1.28 0.15 -21.44
CA GLU A 143 -2.34 0.73 -20.62
C GLU A 143 -1.79 1.50 -19.41
N ALA A 144 -0.83 0.92 -18.67
CA ALA A 144 -0.20 1.60 -17.55
C ALA A 144 0.46 2.92 -17.99
N ILE A 145 1.18 2.91 -19.12
CA ILE A 145 1.81 4.10 -19.69
C ILE A 145 0.75 5.11 -20.16
N GLN A 146 -0.33 4.66 -20.78
CA GLN A 146 -1.43 5.52 -21.24
C GLN A 146 -2.14 6.20 -20.07
N LEU A 147 -2.43 5.48 -18.99
CA LEU A 147 -3.00 6.06 -17.77
C LEU A 147 -2.03 7.03 -17.10
N TYR A 148 -0.74 6.70 -17.09
CA TYR A 148 0.29 7.58 -16.56
C TYR A 148 0.46 8.88 -17.37
N ASP A 149 0.34 8.84 -18.71
CA ASP A 149 0.27 10.05 -19.57
C ASP A 149 -0.91 10.96 -19.20
N ILE A 150 -2.08 10.36 -18.92
CA ILE A 150 -3.26 11.10 -18.48
C ILE A 150 -2.97 11.79 -17.14
N ILE A 151 -2.37 11.10 -16.18
CA ILE A 151 -2.02 11.68 -14.87
C ILE A 151 -1.00 12.81 -15.04
N TYR A 152 0.04 12.60 -15.84
CA TYR A 152 1.06 13.60 -16.12
C TYR A 152 0.48 14.89 -16.68
N ARG A 153 -0.51 14.80 -17.57
CA ARG A 153 -1.16 15.99 -18.14
C ARG A 153 -1.75 16.90 -17.07
N HIS A 154 -2.30 16.34 -16.00
CA HIS A 154 -2.94 17.10 -14.95
C HIS A 154 -1.97 17.51 -13.83
N HIS A 155 -0.87 16.76 -13.65
CA HIS A 155 0.04 16.89 -12.51
C HIS A 155 1.52 16.95 -12.89
N SER A 156 1.82 17.50 -14.07
CA SER A 156 3.20 17.52 -14.61
C SER A 156 4.22 18.25 -13.72
N SER A 157 3.79 19.22 -12.91
CA SER A 157 4.68 19.92 -11.97
C SER A 157 5.18 18.99 -10.87
N ALA A 158 4.27 18.24 -10.25
CA ALA A 158 4.60 17.28 -9.18
C ALA A 158 5.44 16.11 -9.72
N LEU A 159 5.11 15.58 -10.90
CA LEU A 159 5.91 14.49 -11.49
C LEU A 159 7.32 14.96 -11.90
N LYS A 160 7.51 16.25 -12.19
CA LYS A 160 8.83 16.80 -12.52
C LYS A 160 9.65 17.16 -11.28
N SER A 161 9.03 17.47 -10.14
CA SER A 161 9.74 17.89 -8.93
C SER A 161 10.48 16.73 -8.25
N SER A 162 9.96 15.50 -8.34
CA SER A 162 10.66 14.29 -7.88
C SER A 162 10.53 13.18 -8.90
N ARG A 163 11.65 12.84 -9.55
CA ARG A 163 11.68 11.78 -10.58
C ARG A 163 11.63 10.39 -9.93
N GLY A 164 12.23 10.20 -8.76
CA GLY A 164 12.16 8.95 -8.00
C GLY A 164 10.74 8.63 -7.55
N LEU A 165 10.02 9.61 -6.97
CA LEU A 165 8.61 9.42 -6.62
C LEU A 165 7.74 9.27 -7.86
N ALA A 166 8.02 9.99 -8.95
CA ALA A 166 7.32 9.81 -10.22
C ALA A 166 7.45 8.38 -10.75
N PHE A 167 8.65 7.79 -10.68
CA PHE A 167 8.88 6.40 -11.09
C PHE A 167 8.22 5.41 -10.13
N THR A 168 8.34 5.62 -8.82
CA THR A 168 7.69 4.76 -7.80
C THR A 168 6.16 4.78 -7.95
N TYR A 169 5.58 5.94 -8.29
CA TYR A 169 4.16 6.07 -8.57
C TYR A 169 3.76 5.31 -9.85
N PHE A 170 4.60 5.34 -10.88
CA PHE A 170 4.41 4.50 -12.07
C PHE A 170 4.47 3.00 -11.75
N MET A 171 5.44 2.58 -10.93
CA MET A 171 5.57 1.20 -10.44
C MET A 171 4.36 0.76 -9.60
N THR A 172 3.84 1.66 -8.78
CA THR A 172 2.60 1.44 -8.02
C THR A 172 1.41 1.26 -8.96
N LEU A 173 1.25 2.16 -9.94
CA LEU A 173 0.17 2.10 -10.92
C LEU A 173 0.17 0.80 -11.72
N ILE A 174 1.33 0.39 -12.27
CA ILE A 174 1.41 -0.87 -13.02
C ILE A 174 1.12 -2.07 -12.12
N SER A 175 1.61 -2.08 -10.88
CA SER A 175 1.36 -3.17 -9.94
C SER A 175 -0.12 -3.31 -9.59
N VAL A 176 -0.84 -2.19 -9.37
CA VAL A 176 -2.30 -2.22 -9.17
C VAL A 176 -3.01 -2.78 -10.41
N ILE A 177 -2.64 -2.35 -11.62
CA ILE A 177 -3.25 -2.83 -12.86
C ILE A 177 -3.02 -4.34 -13.03
N VAL A 178 -1.80 -4.82 -12.83
CA VAL A 178 -1.46 -6.24 -12.97
C VAL A 178 -2.24 -7.08 -11.96
N LEU A 179 -2.24 -6.66 -10.69
CA LEU A 179 -2.91 -7.38 -9.61
C LEU A 179 -4.43 -7.48 -9.84
N VAL A 180 -5.06 -6.40 -10.33
CA VAL A 180 -6.48 -6.38 -10.68
C VAL A 180 -6.77 -7.28 -11.89
N LYS A 181 -5.96 -7.22 -12.95
CA LYS A 181 -6.21 -7.95 -14.21
C LYS A 181 -5.95 -9.44 -14.12
N ARG A 182 -4.95 -9.86 -13.36
CA ARG A 182 -4.65 -11.28 -13.17
C ARG A 182 -5.66 -11.99 -12.26
N SER A 183 -6.54 -11.25 -11.60
CA SER A 183 -7.46 -11.79 -10.59
C SER A 183 -6.72 -12.55 -9.49
N SER A 184 -5.48 -12.15 -9.17
CA SER A 184 -4.67 -12.83 -8.15
C SER A 184 -5.21 -12.64 -6.73
N LEU A 185 -6.08 -11.64 -6.55
CA LEU A 185 -6.93 -11.49 -5.38
C LEU A 185 -8.33 -12.05 -5.68
N GLU A 186 -8.96 -12.64 -4.67
CA GLU A 186 -10.40 -12.91 -4.73
C GLU A 186 -11.16 -11.62 -5.04
N SER A 187 -12.31 -11.73 -5.72
CA SER A 187 -13.12 -10.56 -6.13
C SER A 187 -13.42 -9.57 -5.00
N ALA A 188 -13.58 -10.06 -3.76
CA ALA A 188 -13.75 -9.24 -2.57
C ALA A 188 -12.46 -8.47 -2.20
N GLY A 189 -11.29 -9.10 -2.31
CA GLY A 189 -9.98 -8.48 -2.10
C GLY A 189 -9.69 -7.38 -3.13
N THR A 190 -9.96 -7.63 -4.42
CA THR A 190 -9.82 -6.60 -5.47
C THR A 190 -10.70 -5.39 -5.20
N LYS A 191 -11.95 -5.62 -4.79
CA LYS A 191 -12.88 -4.54 -4.45
C LYS A 191 -12.38 -3.73 -3.25
N LYS A 192 -11.91 -4.41 -2.19
CA LYS A 192 -11.32 -3.75 -1.01
C LYS A 192 -10.05 -2.97 -1.35
N LEU A 193 -9.22 -3.46 -2.28
CA LEU A 193 -8.07 -2.72 -2.75
C LEU A 193 -8.49 -1.43 -3.47
N LEU A 194 -9.46 -1.51 -4.39
CA LEU A 194 -9.84 -0.36 -5.22
C LEU A 194 -10.74 0.66 -4.53
N GLU A 195 -11.48 0.24 -3.50
CA GLU A 195 -12.46 1.09 -2.79
C GLU A 195 -12.05 1.41 -1.35
N GLY A 196 -11.02 0.73 -0.83
CA GLY A 196 -10.54 0.91 0.53
C GLY A 196 -9.79 2.22 0.72
N ASP A 197 -9.85 2.72 1.95
CA ASP A 197 -8.94 3.74 2.44
C ASP A 197 -7.71 3.04 3.01
N HIS A 198 -6.58 3.22 2.34
CA HIS A 198 -5.32 2.55 2.67
C HIS A 198 -4.35 3.45 3.43
N GLU A 199 -4.79 4.62 3.89
CA GLU A 199 -3.91 5.53 4.62
C GLU A 199 -3.47 4.94 5.97
N SER A 200 -2.18 5.10 6.29
CA SER A 200 -1.57 4.75 7.57
C SER A 200 -1.85 3.28 7.98
N ASN A 201 -2.44 3.07 9.17
CA ASN A 201 -2.71 1.75 9.74
C ASN A 201 -3.79 0.95 8.96
N LYS A 202 -4.55 1.57 8.05
CA LYS A 202 -5.61 0.89 7.31
C LYS A 202 -5.09 0.00 6.19
N GLY A 203 -3.98 0.37 5.56
CA GLY A 203 -3.30 -0.49 4.59
C GLY A 203 -2.83 -1.81 5.22
N PHE A 204 -2.27 -1.75 6.43
CA PHE A 204 -1.89 -2.95 7.19
C PHE A 204 -3.09 -3.84 7.50
N LYS A 205 -4.21 -3.24 7.90
CA LYS A 205 -5.46 -3.96 8.14
C LYS A 205 -5.91 -4.69 6.87
N PHE A 206 -5.88 -4.03 5.72
CA PHE A 206 -6.18 -4.66 4.44
C PHE A 206 -5.26 -5.84 4.14
N LEU A 207 -3.94 -5.68 4.26
CA LEU A 207 -2.96 -6.77 4.04
C LEU A 207 -3.23 -7.97 4.96
N SER A 208 -3.54 -7.72 6.23
CA SER A 208 -3.90 -8.78 7.18
C SER A 208 -5.20 -9.48 6.79
N GLU A 209 -6.19 -8.77 6.27
CA GLU A 209 -7.48 -9.34 5.88
C GLU A 209 -7.40 -10.23 4.63
N ILE A 210 -6.42 -9.99 3.75
CA ILE A 210 -6.21 -10.80 2.54
C ILE A 210 -5.22 -11.96 2.75
N GLY A 211 -4.79 -12.20 3.99
CA GLY A 211 -3.87 -13.30 4.32
C GLY A 211 -2.42 -13.06 3.92
N TYR A 212 -2.01 -11.80 3.67
CA TYR A 212 -0.64 -11.48 3.27
C TYR A 212 0.41 -11.96 4.31
N PHE A 213 0.07 -11.93 5.60
CA PHE A 213 0.95 -12.35 6.70
C PHE A 213 0.88 -13.84 7.04
N ASP A 214 0.08 -14.62 6.32
CA ASP A 214 -0.08 -16.04 6.60
C ASP A 214 1.20 -16.78 6.17
N LYS A 215 1.75 -17.56 7.11
CA LYS A 215 3.03 -18.28 6.94
C LYS A 215 2.92 -19.50 6.02
N GLU A 216 1.71 -19.98 5.76
CA GLU A 216 1.45 -21.11 4.88
C GLU A 216 0.87 -20.62 3.54
N LEU A 217 1.60 -20.87 2.45
CA LEU A 217 1.18 -20.60 1.05
C LEU A 217 -0.07 -21.39 0.61
N THR A 218 -0.70 -22.15 1.51
CA THR A 218 -1.74 -23.12 1.21
C THR A 218 -3.13 -22.50 1.07
N MET A 219 -3.38 -21.26 1.52
CA MET A 219 -4.72 -20.64 1.43
C MET A 219 -4.83 -19.12 1.15
N GLY A 220 -3.76 -18.37 0.87
CA GLY A 220 -3.95 -16.95 0.52
C GLY A 220 -2.69 -16.28 -0.02
N LEU A 221 -2.79 -15.78 -1.26
CA LEU A 221 -1.76 -15.09 -2.06
C LEU A 221 -0.55 -15.92 -2.54
N ASP A 222 -0.36 -15.93 -3.86
CA ASP A 222 0.88 -16.37 -4.50
C ASP A 222 2.03 -15.37 -4.30
N GLU A 223 3.25 -15.81 -4.58
CA GLU A 223 4.48 -15.02 -4.41
C GLU A 223 4.51 -13.77 -5.30
N GLU A 224 4.03 -13.87 -6.55
CA GLU A 224 3.95 -12.74 -7.47
C GLU A 224 3.04 -11.63 -6.91
N SER A 225 1.91 -12.02 -6.31
CA SER A 225 0.95 -11.10 -5.68
C SER A 225 1.54 -10.41 -4.47
N ARG A 226 2.39 -11.10 -3.70
CA ARG A 226 3.10 -10.48 -2.56
C ARG A 226 4.07 -9.41 -3.05
N ILE A 227 4.84 -9.69 -4.09
CA ILE A 227 5.76 -8.70 -4.71
C ILE A 227 5.00 -7.47 -5.22
N LEU A 228 3.85 -7.68 -5.86
CA LEU A 228 2.99 -6.59 -6.31
C LEU A 228 2.47 -5.75 -5.13
N LEU A 229 2.02 -6.39 -4.06
CA LEU A 229 1.57 -5.68 -2.86
C LEU A 229 2.71 -4.94 -2.17
N ASP A 230 3.90 -5.52 -2.08
CA ASP A 230 5.08 -4.84 -1.54
C ASP A 230 5.34 -3.55 -2.32
N THR A 231 5.28 -3.63 -3.65
CA THR A 231 5.42 -2.47 -4.53
C THR A 231 4.31 -1.44 -4.30
N ILE A 232 3.05 -1.88 -4.14
CA ILE A 232 1.91 -0.99 -3.93
C ILE A 232 2.02 -0.24 -2.58
N PHE A 233 2.49 -0.92 -1.54
CA PHE A 233 2.50 -0.41 -0.17
C PHE A 233 3.87 0.16 0.27
N TYR A 234 4.90 0.12 -0.60
CA TYR A 234 6.28 0.52 -0.29
C TYR A 234 6.43 1.97 0.21
N ARG A 235 5.68 2.93 -0.37
CA ARG A 235 5.78 4.37 -0.04
C ARG A 235 4.44 5.02 0.30
N LEU A 236 3.60 4.37 1.10
CA LEU A 236 2.33 4.97 1.57
C LEU A 236 2.52 6.30 2.34
N ASP A 237 3.73 6.58 2.82
CA ASP A 237 4.11 7.86 3.42
C ASP A 237 4.05 9.02 2.40
N LYS A 238 4.30 8.76 1.10
CA LYS A 238 4.33 9.78 0.04
C LYS A 238 3.31 9.56 -1.08
N ILE A 239 3.05 8.31 -1.43
CA ILE A 239 2.16 7.90 -2.52
C ILE A 239 0.79 7.62 -1.92
N SER A 240 -0.16 8.50 -2.23
CA SER A 240 -1.57 8.20 -2.06
C SER A 240 -1.98 7.13 -3.07
N LEU A 241 -2.74 6.13 -2.61
CA LEU A 241 -3.34 5.12 -3.48
C LEU A 241 -4.70 5.54 -4.04
N HIS A 242 -5.26 6.67 -3.57
CA HIS A 242 -6.63 7.06 -3.89
C HIS A 242 -6.81 7.35 -5.39
N GLY A 243 -5.97 8.21 -5.97
CA GLY A 243 -5.99 8.53 -7.39
C GLY A 243 -5.66 7.32 -8.26
N ILE A 244 -4.63 6.54 -7.90
CA ILE A 244 -4.25 5.29 -8.59
C ILE A 244 -5.42 4.31 -8.64
N CYS A 245 -6.00 3.97 -7.49
CA CYS A 245 -7.12 3.03 -7.42
C CYS A 245 -8.33 3.56 -8.19
N SER A 246 -8.59 4.87 -8.12
CA SER A 246 -9.70 5.46 -8.86
C SER A 246 -9.52 5.39 -10.38
N ILE A 247 -8.34 5.73 -10.90
CA ILE A 247 -8.11 5.72 -12.35
C ILE A 247 -8.09 4.30 -12.89
N VAL A 248 -7.56 3.32 -12.15
CA VAL A 248 -7.59 1.90 -12.55
C VAL A 248 -9.01 1.36 -12.53
N ARG A 249 -9.79 1.65 -11.48
CA ARG A 249 -11.19 1.23 -11.37
C ARG A 249 -12.07 1.80 -12.49
N ASN A 250 -11.90 3.07 -12.80
CA ASN A 250 -12.77 3.79 -13.72
C ASN A 250 -12.32 3.72 -15.18
N GLY A 251 -11.03 3.49 -15.43
CA GLY A 251 -10.41 3.62 -16.75
C GLY A 251 -10.30 5.06 -17.26
N PHE A 252 -10.60 6.06 -16.42
CA PHE A 252 -10.47 7.48 -16.76
C PHE A 252 -10.16 8.33 -15.54
N TYR A 253 -9.54 9.48 -15.77
CA TYR A 253 -9.14 10.44 -14.73
C TYR A 253 -10.35 11.20 -14.18
N ARG A 254 -10.45 11.28 -12.86
CA ARG A 254 -11.45 12.06 -12.12
C ARG A 254 -10.76 13.08 -11.25
N LYS A 255 -10.97 14.37 -11.53
CA LYS A 255 -10.22 15.46 -10.90
C LYS A 255 -10.31 15.44 -9.36
N ASP A 256 -11.48 15.14 -8.81
CA ASP A 256 -11.72 15.19 -7.36
C ASP A 256 -10.91 14.12 -6.62
N ASP A 257 -10.72 12.94 -7.23
CA ASP A 257 -9.96 11.83 -6.65
C ASP A 257 -8.44 12.08 -6.66
N PHE A 258 -7.98 13.18 -7.27
CA PHE A 258 -6.56 13.54 -7.34
C PHE A 258 -6.23 14.87 -6.67
N LYS A 259 -7.17 15.48 -5.92
CA LYS A 259 -7.01 16.84 -5.38
C LYS A 259 -5.79 16.96 -4.45
N ASP A 260 -5.54 15.95 -3.63
CA ASP A 260 -4.48 15.95 -2.62
C ASP A 260 -3.44 14.82 -2.86
N GLU A 261 -3.52 14.13 -4.01
CA GLU A 261 -2.72 12.94 -4.34
C GLU A 261 -1.21 13.18 -4.25
N PHE A 262 -0.77 14.36 -4.67
CA PHE A 262 0.64 14.77 -4.73
C PHE A 262 1.01 15.76 -3.62
N SER A 263 0.14 15.98 -2.64
CA SER A 263 0.35 16.97 -1.56
C SER A 263 1.58 16.67 -0.70
N LYS A 264 1.97 15.39 -0.60
CA LYS A 264 3.12 14.91 0.17
C LYS A 264 4.43 14.90 -0.63
N TRP A 265 4.38 15.25 -1.92
CA TRP A 265 5.55 15.24 -2.79
C TRP A 265 6.29 16.57 -2.62
N ILE A 266 7.38 16.51 -1.87
CA ILE A 266 8.31 17.61 -1.71
C ILE A 266 9.45 17.38 -2.72
N ASP A 267 10.19 18.42 -3.09
CA ASP A 267 11.43 18.24 -3.84
C ASP A 267 12.30 17.20 -3.14
N GLU A 268 12.84 16.27 -3.94
CA GLU A 268 13.64 15.13 -3.47
C GLU A 268 14.71 15.64 -2.52
N GLN A 269 14.55 15.32 -1.24
CA GLN A 269 15.53 15.73 -0.25
C GLN A 269 16.76 14.85 -0.40
N TYR A 270 17.95 15.39 -0.10
CA TYR A 270 19.18 14.62 -0.21
C TYR A 270 19.17 13.31 0.61
N TYR A 271 18.47 13.30 1.76
CA TYR A 271 18.30 12.07 2.53
C TYR A 271 17.39 11.03 1.85
N GLU A 272 16.48 11.44 0.95
CA GLU A 272 15.65 10.51 0.17
C GLU A 272 16.48 9.87 -0.95
N ILE A 273 17.31 10.66 -1.65
CA ILE A 273 18.28 10.14 -2.63
C ILE A 273 19.26 9.17 -1.95
N TYR A 274 19.72 9.51 -0.74
CA TYR A 274 20.65 8.67 0.02
C TYR A 274 20.04 7.33 0.48
N LEU A 275 18.74 7.30 0.78
CA LEU A 275 18.01 6.07 1.13
C LEU A 275 17.77 5.16 -0.08
N ASP A 276 17.72 5.72 -1.29
CA ASP A 276 17.67 4.94 -2.53
C ASP A 276 19.06 4.34 -2.82
N ARG A 277 19.26 3.09 -2.39
CA ARG A 277 20.54 2.39 -2.51
C ARG A 277 21.01 2.27 -3.95
N GLU A 278 20.11 2.02 -4.90
CA GLU A 278 20.48 1.86 -6.30
C GLU A 278 20.92 3.22 -6.85
N GLN A 279 20.09 4.25 -6.68
CA GLN A 279 20.39 5.59 -7.17
C GLN A 279 21.68 6.15 -6.56
N TYR A 280 21.87 6.01 -5.25
CA TYR A 280 23.05 6.53 -4.56
C TYR A 280 24.35 5.84 -4.99
N TYR A 281 24.34 4.51 -5.19
CA TYR A 281 25.54 3.75 -5.57
C TYR A 281 25.90 3.89 -7.06
N GLU A 282 25.01 4.47 -7.88
CA GLU A 282 25.31 4.84 -9.26
C GLU A 282 25.98 6.22 -9.40
N LEU A 283 26.04 7.00 -8.31
CA LEU A 283 26.69 8.30 -8.31
C LEU A 283 28.23 8.18 -8.30
N GLU A 284 28.87 9.12 -9.00
CA GLU A 284 30.31 9.35 -8.87
C GLU A 284 30.65 9.87 -7.46
N ASN A 285 31.92 9.73 -7.05
CA ASN A 285 32.37 10.01 -5.67
C ASN A 285 31.99 11.40 -5.15
N GLU A 286 32.19 12.46 -5.96
CA GLU A 286 31.90 13.84 -5.54
C GLU A 286 30.39 14.09 -5.34
N PRO A 287 29.50 13.78 -6.31
CA PRO A 287 28.06 13.83 -6.10
C PRO A 287 27.55 12.95 -4.94
N ALA A 288 28.09 11.74 -4.79
CA ALA A 288 27.73 10.86 -3.68
C ALA A 288 28.09 11.50 -2.33
N LEU A 289 29.29 12.05 -2.21
CA LEU A 289 29.73 12.75 -1.00
C LEU A 289 28.87 13.99 -0.69
N GLU A 290 28.48 14.75 -1.71
CA GLU A 290 27.55 15.88 -1.55
C GLU A 290 26.19 15.40 -1.02
N VAL A 291 25.61 14.36 -1.62
CA VAL A 291 24.33 13.77 -1.21
C VAL A 291 24.40 13.28 0.24
N PHE A 292 25.45 12.55 0.61
CA PHE A 292 25.67 12.07 1.96
C PHE A 292 25.77 13.23 2.97
N ASN A 293 26.60 14.23 2.69
CA ASN A 293 26.79 15.37 3.59
C ASN A 293 25.50 16.16 3.80
N GLN A 294 24.74 16.40 2.73
CA GLN A 294 23.44 17.08 2.81
C GLN A 294 22.39 16.23 3.52
N ALA A 295 22.39 14.91 3.33
CA ALA A 295 21.53 13.98 4.07
C ALA A 295 21.83 14.02 5.58
N ILE A 296 23.11 13.94 5.97
CA ILE A 296 23.56 14.04 7.36
C ILE A 296 23.21 15.41 7.95
N GLU A 297 23.43 16.50 7.22
CA GLU A 297 23.10 17.85 7.67
C GLU A 297 21.59 18.02 7.90
N SER A 298 20.76 17.57 6.96
CA SER A 298 19.29 17.58 7.07
C SER A 298 18.80 16.79 8.27
N PHE A 299 19.30 15.57 8.43
CA PHE A 299 18.90 14.65 9.49
C PHE A 299 19.43 15.09 10.87
N ILE A 300 20.74 15.27 11.04
CA ILE A 300 21.38 15.48 12.36
C ILE A 300 21.38 16.95 12.77
N THR A 301 21.75 17.86 11.86
CA THR A 301 21.98 19.26 12.21
C THR A 301 20.69 20.07 12.16
N ARG A 302 19.94 19.95 11.06
CA ARG A 302 18.71 20.74 10.82
C ARG A 302 17.46 20.10 11.43
N CYS A 303 17.52 18.81 11.80
CA CYS A 303 16.39 18.07 12.37
C CYS A 303 15.14 18.13 11.46
N GLU A 304 15.33 17.98 10.14
CA GLU A 304 14.26 18.05 9.14
C GLU A 304 13.50 16.72 9.01
N VAL A 305 14.13 15.61 9.36
CA VAL A 305 13.50 14.28 9.33
C VAL A 305 12.70 14.06 10.61
N THR A 306 11.39 14.29 10.54
CA THR A 306 10.46 14.20 11.68
C THR A 306 9.76 12.85 11.82
N ASN A 307 9.87 11.98 10.81
CA ASN A 307 9.24 10.68 10.83
C ASN A 307 10.15 9.64 11.51
N PRO A 308 9.69 8.95 12.59
CA PRO A 308 10.53 8.02 13.34
C PRO A 308 10.97 6.78 12.54
N VAL A 309 10.19 6.37 11.53
CA VAL A 309 10.54 5.25 10.65
C VAL A 309 11.68 5.67 9.71
N THR A 310 11.57 6.84 9.08
CA THR A 310 12.62 7.38 8.20
C THR A 310 13.93 7.60 8.94
N LEU A 311 13.87 8.10 10.18
CA LEU A 311 15.04 8.23 11.06
C LEU A 311 15.76 6.90 11.29
N LEU A 312 15.00 5.82 11.53
CA LEU A 312 15.56 4.50 11.72
C LEU A 312 16.22 3.96 10.45
N LEU A 313 15.58 4.11 9.30
CA LEU A 313 16.13 3.68 8.02
C LEU A 313 17.43 4.43 7.67
N LEU A 314 17.47 5.75 7.92
CA LEU A 314 18.69 6.53 7.74
C LEU A 314 19.80 6.08 8.69
N ALA A 315 19.48 5.86 9.97
CA ALA A 315 20.45 5.41 10.94
C ALA A 315 21.03 4.02 10.61
N GLU A 316 20.18 3.09 10.15
CA GLU A 316 20.61 1.77 9.65
C GLU A 316 21.55 1.93 8.45
N ARG A 317 21.12 2.72 7.45
CA ARG A 317 21.85 2.92 6.21
C ARG A 317 23.24 3.51 6.42
N VAL A 318 23.35 4.59 7.21
CA VAL A 318 24.64 5.22 7.50
C VAL A 318 25.56 4.26 8.25
N VAL A 319 25.04 3.48 9.21
CA VAL A 319 25.86 2.48 9.92
C VAL A 319 26.35 1.40 8.95
N GLU A 320 25.51 0.91 8.05
CA GLU A 320 25.91 -0.05 7.01
C GLU A 320 27.00 0.53 6.09
N ASP A 321 26.85 1.77 5.64
CA ASP A 321 27.82 2.42 4.76
C ASP A 321 29.15 2.72 5.47
N ILE A 322 29.13 3.05 6.77
CA ILE A 322 30.34 3.17 7.60
C ILE A 322 31.04 1.80 7.71
N ASP A 323 30.29 0.74 8.04
CA ASP A 323 30.83 -0.61 8.21
C ASP A 323 31.44 -1.15 6.91
N ASN A 324 30.85 -0.80 5.76
CA ASN A 324 31.34 -1.17 4.43
C ASN A 324 32.49 -0.27 3.92
N GLY A 325 32.83 0.81 4.64
CA GLY A 325 33.84 1.78 4.21
C GLY A 325 33.40 2.63 3.01
N ALA A 326 32.10 2.71 2.73
CA ALA A 326 31.54 3.58 1.70
C ALA A 326 31.57 5.07 2.10
N VAL A 327 31.56 5.34 3.42
CA VAL A 327 31.69 6.69 3.97
C VAL A 327 32.70 6.70 5.12
N ASP A 328 33.51 7.76 5.19
CA ASP A 328 34.46 7.98 6.30
C ASP A 328 33.77 8.81 7.39
N TYR A 329 33.10 8.11 8.31
CA TYR A 329 32.40 8.72 9.44
C TYR A 329 32.55 7.89 10.70
N ASP A 330 32.82 8.53 11.84
CA ASP A 330 33.04 7.82 13.10
C ASP A 330 31.74 7.17 13.62
N PRO A 331 31.66 5.84 13.75
CA PRO A 331 30.42 5.14 14.08
C PRO A 331 29.94 5.44 15.51
N VAL A 332 30.85 5.70 16.45
CA VAL A 332 30.50 6.00 17.85
C VAL A 332 29.87 7.39 17.94
N ARG A 333 30.49 8.38 17.28
CA ARG A 333 30.00 9.75 17.16
C ARG A 333 28.66 9.80 16.45
N PHE A 334 28.50 9.06 15.34
CA PHE A 334 27.23 9.00 14.62
C PHE A 334 26.09 8.50 15.52
N LYS A 335 26.30 7.36 16.19
CA LYS A 335 25.28 6.76 17.08
C LYS A 335 24.85 7.74 18.18
N LYS A 336 25.81 8.49 18.74
CA LYS A 336 25.52 9.53 19.74
C LYS A 336 24.70 10.67 19.15
N GLN A 337 25.07 11.18 17.97
CA GLN A 337 24.34 12.27 17.32
C GLN A 337 22.91 11.89 16.94
N VAL A 338 22.66 10.64 16.53
CA VAL A 338 21.31 10.13 16.26
C VAL A 338 20.45 10.22 17.51
N VAL A 339 20.94 9.72 18.65
CA VAL A 339 20.23 9.77 19.94
C VAL A 339 19.91 11.22 20.35
N GLU A 340 20.89 12.11 20.26
CA GLU A 340 20.70 13.54 20.57
C GLU A 340 19.67 14.22 19.64
N THR A 341 19.65 13.84 18.36
CA THR A 341 18.70 14.35 17.37
C THR A 341 17.28 13.89 17.69
N VAL A 342 17.11 12.60 18.01
CA VAL A 342 15.83 12.02 18.42
C VAL A 342 15.29 12.73 19.65
N ASP A 343 16.12 12.96 20.66
CA ASP A 343 15.70 13.67 21.87
C ASP A 343 15.24 15.10 21.57
N LYS A 344 16.01 15.85 20.78
CA LYS A 344 15.62 17.21 20.35
C LYS A 344 14.27 17.23 19.63
N LEU A 345 14.01 16.26 18.76
CA LEU A 345 12.76 16.17 18.00
C LEU A 345 11.54 15.90 18.91
N TYR A 346 11.68 15.00 19.89
CA TYR A 346 10.62 14.75 20.87
C TYR A 346 10.43 15.94 21.82
N GLU A 347 11.51 16.52 22.36
CA GLU A 347 11.46 17.64 23.29
C GLU A 347 10.88 18.92 22.65
N SER A 348 11.14 19.12 21.36
CA SER A 348 10.56 20.25 20.60
C SER A 348 9.15 19.99 20.08
N GLY A 349 8.61 18.78 20.27
CA GLY A 349 7.28 18.39 19.75
C GLY A 349 7.20 18.33 18.22
N LYS A 350 8.35 18.23 17.53
CA LYS A 350 8.41 18.16 16.06
C LYS A 350 8.29 16.73 15.53
N MET A 351 8.52 15.72 16.36
CA MET A 351 8.40 14.32 15.96
C MET A 351 6.95 14.01 15.56
N GLU A 352 6.77 13.31 14.44
CA GLU A 352 5.45 12.87 13.99
C GLU A 352 4.87 11.79 14.90
N THR A 353 3.57 11.89 15.16
CA THR A 353 2.82 10.93 15.99
C THR A 353 2.42 9.70 15.18
N VAL A 354 3.37 8.81 14.90
CA VAL A 354 3.15 7.60 14.09
C VAL A 354 3.63 6.36 14.84
N GLU A 355 2.88 5.26 14.76
CA GLU A 355 3.35 3.96 15.24
C GLU A 355 4.51 3.46 14.36
N VAL A 356 5.63 3.11 14.99
CA VAL A 356 6.76 2.51 14.29
C VAL A 356 6.48 1.02 14.10
N LYS A 357 6.04 0.65 12.90
CA LYS A 357 5.85 -0.74 12.46
C LYS A 357 6.84 -1.04 11.35
N LEU A 358 7.99 -1.58 11.71
CA LEU A 358 9.03 -1.97 10.76
C LEU A 358 8.94 -3.48 10.49
N PHE A 359 8.88 -3.83 9.21
CA PHE A 359 8.93 -5.23 8.78
C PHE A 359 10.37 -5.73 8.82
N ASP A 360 10.63 -6.73 9.67
CA ASP A 360 11.88 -7.47 9.74
C ASP A 360 11.59 -8.98 9.62
N LEU A 361 11.43 -9.44 8.38
CA LEU A 361 11.10 -10.83 8.07
C LEU A 361 12.23 -11.81 8.44
N ALA A 362 13.47 -11.32 8.50
CA ALA A 362 14.65 -12.15 8.76
C ALA A 362 15.15 -12.09 10.21
N GLY A 363 14.70 -11.12 11.02
CA GLY A 363 15.37 -10.76 12.29
C GLY A 363 16.73 -10.06 12.07
N GLU A 364 17.00 -9.75 10.80
CA GLU A 364 18.15 -9.09 10.18
C GLU A 364 18.38 -7.63 10.52
N ARG A 365 17.26 -6.90 10.52
CA ARG A 365 17.28 -5.46 10.35
C ARG A 365 17.76 -4.80 11.63
N PHE A 366 18.48 -3.71 11.46
CA PHE A 366 19.05 -2.93 12.55
C PHE A 366 20.08 -3.69 13.40
N ARG A 367 20.60 -4.86 12.98
CA ARG A 367 21.60 -5.62 13.74
C ARG A 367 22.78 -4.73 14.19
N ASN A 368 23.29 -3.89 13.29
CA ASN A 368 24.45 -3.02 13.56
C ASN A 368 24.07 -1.71 14.31
N CYS A 369 22.78 -1.41 14.43
CA CYS A 369 22.24 -0.22 15.11
C CYS A 369 21.13 -0.55 16.13
N ILE A 370 21.15 -1.75 16.73
CA ILE A 370 20.09 -2.24 17.64
C ILE A 370 19.88 -1.32 18.85
N GLY A 371 20.94 -0.64 19.30
CA GLY A 371 20.86 0.37 20.35
C GLY A 371 20.05 1.59 19.94
N ILE A 372 20.21 2.09 18.71
CA ILE A 372 19.41 3.20 18.16
C ILE A 372 17.97 2.72 17.99
N TYR A 373 17.77 1.54 17.40
CA TYR A 373 16.45 0.96 17.21
C TYR A 373 15.67 0.89 18.52
N SER A 374 16.23 0.23 19.52
CA SER A 374 15.61 0.07 20.84
C SER A 374 15.32 1.43 21.50
N TYR A 375 16.20 2.42 21.29
CA TYR A 375 16.04 3.77 21.82
C TYR A 375 14.85 4.50 21.20
N ILE A 376 14.78 4.55 19.86
CA ILE A 376 13.71 5.24 19.12
C ILE A 376 12.36 4.57 19.40
N ILE A 377 12.28 3.24 19.39
CA ILE A 377 11.04 2.51 19.69
C ILE A 377 10.54 2.86 21.09
N ARG A 378 11.43 2.81 22.10
CA ARG A 378 11.06 3.17 23.47
C ARG A 378 10.55 4.61 23.55
N ARG A 379 11.30 5.58 23.00
CA ARG A 379 10.92 7.00 23.03
C ARG A 379 9.60 7.26 22.29
N ASN A 380 9.38 6.59 21.15
CA ASN A 380 8.12 6.71 20.40
C ASN A 380 6.94 6.16 21.20
N ASN A 381 7.10 5.00 21.84
CA ASN A 381 6.05 4.42 22.67
C ASN A 381 5.74 5.31 23.89
N ASP A 382 6.77 5.87 24.54
CA ASP A 382 6.59 6.82 25.64
C ASP A 382 5.82 8.07 25.16
N HIS A 383 6.16 8.58 23.98
CA HIS A 383 5.49 9.74 23.38
C HIS A 383 4.04 9.46 23.00
N LEU A 384 3.76 8.33 22.34
CA LEU A 384 2.40 7.89 22.01
C LEU A 384 1.57 7.67 23.27
N THR A 385 2.17 7.10 24.32
CA THR A 385 1.51 6.91 25.61
C THR A 385 1.22 8.26 26.28
N ALA A 386 2.15 9.22 26.23
CA ALA A 386 1.94 10.56 26.75
C ALA A 386 0.80 11.29 26.02
N ILE A 387 0.77 11.24 24.69
CA ILE A 387 -0.31 11.83 23.89
C ILE A 387 -1.66 11.16 24.23
N ALA A 388 -1.70 9.83 24.28
CA ALA A 388 -2.92 9.11 24.63
C ALA A 388 -3.39 9.50 26.04
N ASN A 389 -2.48 9.61 27.00
CA ASN A 389 -2.79 10.03 28.37
C ASN A 389 -3.31 11.48 28.43
N ASP A 390 -2.72 12.41 27.68
CA ASP A 390 -3.18 13.80 27.60
C ASP A 390 -4.58 13.90 26.97
N GLU A 391 -4.83 13.13 25.91
CA GLU A 391 -6.16 13.05 25.28
C GLU A 391 -7.22 12.51 26.23
N ILE A 392 -6.86 11.48 27.01
CA ILE A 392 -7.73 10.88 28.02
C ILE A 392 -7.89 11.82 29.23
N ALA A 393 -6.85 12.54 29.66
CA ALA A 393 -6.95 13.53 30.73
C ALA A 393 -7.94 14.64 30.35
N GLY A 394 -7.97 15.04 29.08
CA GLY A 394 -8.95 15.97 28.54
C GLY A 394 -10.38 15.40 28.36
N PHE A 395 -10.61 14.11 28.62
CA PHE A 395 -11.91 13.46 28.41
C PHE A 395 -13.03 14.14 29.19
N TRP A 396 -12.85 14.33 30.51
CA TRP A 396 -13.88 14.86 31.39
C TRP A 396 -14.25 16.30 31.02
N LYS A 397 -13.25 17.12 30.72
CA LYS A 397 -13.43 18.48 30.24
C LYS A 397 -14.21 18.52 28.92
N LYS A 398 -13.82 17.73 27.91
CA LYS A 398 -14.50 17.67 26.61
C LYS A 398 -15.93 17.14 26.72
N LEU A 399 -16.18 16.19 27.61
CA LEU A 399 -17.51 15.65 27.85
C LEU A 399 -18.49 16.72 28.37
N VAL A 400 -17.97 17.66 29.18
CA VAL A 400 -18.74 18.80 29.70
C VAL A 400 -18.87 19.92 28.67
N GLU A 401 -17.79 20.27 27.98
CA GLU A 401 -17.75 21.39 27.02
C GLU A 401 -18.51 21.10 25.73
N SER A 402 -18.60 19.84 25.30
CA SER A 402 -19.15 19.47 23.99
C SER A 402 -20.05 18.22 24.07
N PRO A 403 -21.17 18.31 24.81
CA PRO A 403 -22.01 17.17 25.14
C PRO A 403 -22.69 16.47 23.96
N GLU A 404 -22.89 17.17 22.85
CA GLU A 404 -23.42 16.63 21.60
C GLU A 404 -22.50 15.57 20.96
N PHE A 405 -21.21 15.57 21.30
CA PHE A 405 -20.23 14.59 20.82
C PHE A 405 -19.93 13.49 21.84
N SER A 406 -20.73 13.36 22.92
CA SER A 406 -20.49 12.40 24.00
C SER A 406 -20.35 10.97 23.50
N ASP A 407 -21.17 10.56 22.53
CA ASP A 407 -21.20 9.18 22.04
C ASP A 407 -19.95 8.89 21.18
N SER A 408 -19.50 9.87 20.39
CA SER A 408 -18.24 9.77 19.65
C SER A 408 -17.04 9.76 20.58
N LEU A 409 -17.07 10.53 21.67
CA LEU A 409 -16.00 10.56 22.65
C LEU A 409 -15.92 9.22 23.40
N MET A 410 -17.06 8.69 23.85
CA MET A 410 -17.16 7.39 24.51
C MET A 410 -16.79 6.21 23.60
N ALA A 411 -17.12 6.26 22.31
CA ALA A 411 -16.71 5.24 21.35
C ALA A 411 -15.18 5.20 21.11
N ARG A 412 -14.49 6.32 21.34
CA ARG A 412 -13.04 6.46 21.09
C ARG A 412 -12.17 5.92 22.23
N PHE A 413 -12.68 5.92 23.45
CA PHE A 413 -11.91 5.53 24.64
C PHE A 413 -12.51 4.31 25.34
N SER A 414 -11.69 3.59 26.10
CA SER A 414 -12.21 2.57 27.02
C SER A 414 -12.58 3.23 28.36
N PRO A 415 -13.68 2.81 29.03
CA PRO A 415 -14.00 3.30 30.37
C PRO A 415 -12.86 3.13 31.36
N ILE A 416 -12.14 2.01 31.25
CA ILE A 416 -11.01 1.66 32.11
C ILE A 416 -9.91 2.72 32.01
N SER A 417 -9.52 3.08 30.78
CA SER A 417 -8.47 4.06 30.54
C SER A 417 -8.87 5.43 31.11
N VAL A 418 -10.09 5.87 30.83
CA VAL A 418 -10.64 7.16 31.29
C VAL A 418 -10.73 7.24 32.81
N LEU A 419 -11.10 6.14 33.47
CA LEU A 419 -11.27 6.08 34.91
C LEU A 419 -9.93 5.89 35.66
N SER A 420 -8.92 5.33 35.00
CA SER A 420 -7.62 5.00 35.62
C SER A 420 -6.63 6.16 35.65
N LEU A 421 -6.82 7.15 34.79
CA LEU A 421 -5.91 8.28 34.55
C LEU A 421 -6.08 9.52 35.44
N PRO A 422 -7.29 9.91 35.92
CA PRO A 422 -7.45 11.17 36.64
C PRO A 422 -6.59 11.17 37.90
N GLU A 423 -5.69 12.15 38.02
CA GLU A 423 -4.90 12.32 39.23
C GLU A 423 -5.76 12.87 40.38
N ASN A 424 -6.83 13.61 40.04
CA ASN A 424 -7.73 14.22 41.00
C ASN A 424 -9.20 13.72 40.84
N PRO A 425 -9.67 12.84 41.75
CA PRO A 425 -11.07 12.42 41.82
C PRO A 425 -12.08 13.57 41.95
N GLU A 426 -11.68 14.72 42.50
CA GLU A 426 -12.55 15.88 42.69
C GLU A 426 -12.90 16.54 41.36
N GLU A 427 -11.94 16.67 40.44
CA GLU A 427 -12.17 17.22 39.10
C GLU A 427 -13.14 16.36 38.28
N VAL A 428 -13.04 15.04 38.44
CA VAL A 428 -14.00 14.09 37.84
C VAL A 428 -15.39 14.29 38.44
N MET A 429 -15.48 14.45 39.76
CA MET A 429 -16.74 14.71 40.45
C MET A 429 -17.39 16.02 39.97
N GLU A 430 -16.62 17.10 39.87
CA GLU A 430 -17.10 18.39 39.35
C GLU A 430 -17.62 18.25 37.92
N SER A 431 -16.89 17.54 37.07
CA SER A 431 -17.31 17.29 35.68
C SER A 431 -18.61 16.49 35.63
N LEU A 432 -18.73 15.45 36.46
CA LEU A 432 -19.93 14.63 36.60
C LEU A 432 -21.14 15.45 37.10
N GLU A 433 -20.92 16.41 38.00
CA GLU A 433 -21.95 17.30 38.53
C GLU A 433 -22.46 18.32 37.50
N LEU A 434 -21.76 18.55 36.40
CA LEU A 434 -22.22 19.42 35.31
C LEU A 434 -23.09 18.70 34.26
N LEU A 435 -23.04 17.36 34.22
CA LEU A 435 -23.82 16.57 33.26
C LEU A 435 -25.32 16.53 33.63
N ASN A 436 -26.23 16.57 32.65
CA ASN A 436 -27.67 16.34 32.86
C ASN A 436 -28.01 14.84 33.01
N ASN A 437 -29.25 14.51 33.39
CA ASN A 437 -29.64 13.11 33.64
C ASN A 437 -29.48 12.19 32.41
N ALA A 438 -29.75 12.70 31.20
CA ALA A 438 -29.62 11.90 29.98
C ALA A 438 -28.15 11.59 29.66
N GLN A 439 -27.25 12.55 29.89
CA GLN A 439 -25.80 12.37 29.75
C GLN A 439 -25.25 11.42 30.80
N LEU A 440 -25.64 11.59 32.07
CA LEU A 440 -25.24 10.69 33.16
C LEU A 440 -25.69 9.26 32.90
N ASN A 441 -26.91 9.06 32.41
CA ASN A 441 -27.40 7.72 32.10
C ASN A 441 -26.62 7.07 30.94
N ARG A 442 -26.29 7.83 29.89
CA ARG A 442 -25.45 7.32 28.77
C ARG A 442 -24.04 6.96 29.23
N LEU A 443 -23.40 7.84 29.98
CA LEU A 443 -22.08 7.60 30.56
C LEU A 443 -22.10 6.33 31.45
N LEU A 444 -23.14 6.18 32.27
CA LEU A 444 -23.26 5.05 33.17
C LEU A 444 -23.44 3.73 32.43
N ASN A 445 -24.22 3.71 31.35
CA ASN A 445 -24.34 2.53 30.50
C ASN A 445 -23.00 2.19 29.85
N TRP A 446 -22.32 3.18 29.25
CA TRP A 446 -21.00 2.98 28.65
C TRP A 446 -19.95 2.44 29.66
N ILE A 447 -19.92 2.99 30.89
CA ILE A 447 -19.05 2.49 31.96
C ILE A 447 -19.44 1.06 32.36
N THR A 448 -20.74 0.76 32.46
CA THR A 448 -21.22 -0.58 32.82
C THR A 448 -20.79 -1.60 31.77
N ASP A 449 -21.07 -1.31 30.49
CA ASP A 449 -20.81 -2.20 29.37
C ASP A 449 -19.30 -2.45 29.19
N GLY A 450 -18.46 -1.43 29.35
CA GLY A 450 -17.01 -1.58 29.18
C GLY A 450 -16.26 -2.08 30.42
N LEU A 451 -16.90 -2.16 31.59
CA LEU A 451 -16.32 -2.76 32.79
C LEU A 451 -16.76 -4.21 33.02
N ASP A 452 -17.71 -4.72 32.24
CA ASP A 452 -18.15 -6.10 32.34
C ASP A 452 -16.95 -7.03 32.07
N ASN A 453 -16.42 -7.65 33.14
CA ASN A 453 -15.23 -8.52 33.23
C ASN A 453 -13.87 -7.87 33.56
N SER A 454 -13.77 -6.55 33.75
CA SER A 454 -12.48 -5.90 34.03
C SER A 454 -12.29 -5.61 35.52
N ARG A 455 -11.18 -6.10 36.10
CA ARG A 455 -10.85 -5.92 37.53
C ARG A 455 -9.64 -5.02 37.71
N PHE A 456 -9.72 -4.11 38.70
CA PHE A 456 -8.62 -3.20 39.02
C PHE A 456 -7.81 -3.72 40.22
N PRO A 457 -6.46 -3.75 40.14
CA PRO A 457 -5.63 -4.06 41.30
C PRO A 457 -5.80 -2.97 42.36
N GLU A 458 -6.21 -3.35 43.58
CA GLU A 458 -6.54 -2.40 44.65
C GLU A 458 -5.34 -1.53 45.07
N ASN A 459 -4.13 -2.07 44.93
CA ASN A 459 -2.89 -1.38 45.28
C ASN A 459 -2.37 -0.43 44.19
N SER A 460 -2.98 -0.41 43.00
CA SER A 460 -2.60 0.52 41.93
C SER A 460 -3.04 1.96 42.25
N LYS A 461 -2.31 2.97 41.73
CA LYS A 461 -2.70 4.38 41.83
C LYS A 461 -4.12 4.60 41.29
N SER A 462 -4.45 3.97 40.16
CA SER A 462 -5.76 3.99 39.52
C SER A 462 -6.85 3.39 40.42
N GLY A 463 -6.59 2.25 41.06
CA GLY A 463 -7.52 1.64 42.01
C GLY A 463 -7.86 2.59 43.16
N LYS A 464 -6.84 3.22 43.76
CA LYS A 464 -7.02 4.21 44.85
C LYS A 464 -7.87 5.39 44.43
N ASN A 465 -7.65 5.93 43.23
CA ASN A 465 -8.42 7.07 42.70
C ASN A 465 -9.88 6.70 42.45
N LEU A 466 -10.16 5.49 41.96
CA LEU A 466 -11.53 4.99 41.82
C LEU A 466 -12.25 4.82 43.15
N VAL A 467 -11.56 4.34 44.19
CA VAL A 467 -12.11 4.27 45.54
C VAL A 467 -12.43 5.65 46.08
N ALA A 468 -11.52 6.61 45.89
CA ALA A 468 -11.71 7.99 46.32
C ALA A 468 -12.92 8.63 45.62
N LEU A 469 -13.04 8.48 44.30
CA LEU A 469 -14.20 8.96 43.53
C LEU A 469 -15.52 8.32 44.03
N SER A 470 -15.54 7.00 44.24
CA SER A 470 -16.71 6.31 44.79
C SER A 470 -17.12 6.85 46.16
N ARG A 471 -16.14 7.12 47.05
CA ARG A 471 -16.40 7.73 48.36
C ARG A 471 -16.94 9.15 48.24
N LEU A 472 -16.40 9.96 47.32
CA LEU A 472 -16.91 11.31 47.05
C LEU A 472 -18.36 11.28 46.58
N LEU A 473 -18.69 10.40 45.63
CA LEU A 473 -20.07 10.20 45.14
C LEU A 473 -21.04 9.80 46.25
N VAL A 474 -20.66 8.83 47.09
CA VAL A 474 -21.48 8.39 48.24
C VAL A 474 -21.64 9.50 49.26
N LYS A 475 -20.58 10.25 49.56
CA LYS A 475 -20.62 11.37 50.51
C LYS A 475 -21.53 12.50 50.03
N ALA A 476 -21.45 12.86 48.75
CA ALA A 476 -22.23 13.97 48.17
C ALA A 476 -23.70 13.60 47.92
N HIS A 477 -24.00 12.36 47.52
CA HIS A 477 -25.33 11.99 47.02
C HIS A 477 -25.94 10.74 47.64
N GLY A 478 -25.29 10.09 48.62
CA GLY A 478 -25.76 8.84 49.23
C GLY A 478 -27.17 8.95 49.81
N ASN A 479 -27.47 10.04 50.51
CA ASN A 479 -28.75 10.28 51.18
C ASN A 479 -29.75 11.10 50.35
N SER A 480 -29.37 11.55 49.16
CA SER A 480 -30.20 12.42 48.33
C SER A 480 -31.28 11.60 47.58
N VAL A 481 -32.47 12.18 47.41
CA VAL A 481 -33.59 11.53 46.68
C VAL A 481 -33.68 12.14 45.27
N GLY A 482 -33.97 11.31 44.25
CA GLY A 482 -34.15 11.74 42.86
C GLY A 482 -33.33 10.95 41.85
N ILE A 483 -33.66 11.11 40.56
CA ILE A 483 -33.04 10.38 39.44
C ILE A 483 -31.52 10.64 39.38
N ARG A 484 -31.09 11.89 39.52
CA ARG A 484 -29.68 12.28 39.54
C ARG A 484 -28.89 11.55 40.64
N ALA A 485 -29.40 11.58 41.87
CA ALA A 485 -28.78 10.88 43.00
C ALA A 485 -28.75 9.36 42.78
N SER A 486 -29.76 8.80 42.10
CA SER A 486 -29.77 7.40 41.69
C SER A 486 -28.64 7.05 40.71
N HIS A 487 -28.36 7.91 39.72
CA HIS A 487 -27.23 7.70 38.80
C HIS A 487 -25.90 7.70 39.54
N PHE A 488 -25.65 8.68 40.42
CA PHE A 488 -24.40 8.75 41.18
C PHE A 488 -24.21 7.56 42.14
N ARG A 489 -25.28 7.11 42.82
CA ARG A 489 -25.21 5.89 43.63
C ARG A 489 -24.87 4.66 42.80
N ARG A 490 -25.49 4.51 41.62
CA ARG A 490 -25.21 3.38 40.73
C ARG A 490 -23.78 3.43 40.19
N LEU A 491 -23.27 4.61 39.84
CA LEU A 491 -21.86 4.77 39.46
C LEU A 491 -20.92 4.38 40.61
N ALA A 492 -21.17 4.87 41.83
CA ALA A 492 -20.38 4.51 43.00
C ALA A 492 -20.41 3.00 43.30
N GLN A 493 -21.55 2.34 43.08
CA GLN A 493 -21.71 0.89 43.17
C GLN A 493 -20.86 0.18 42.11
N ILE A 494 -20.90 0.59 40.84
CA ILE A 494 -20.08 -0.01 39.77
C ILE A 494 -18.59 0.10 40.10
N LEU A 495 -18.14 1.26 40.56
CA LEU A 495 -16.75 1.51 40.94
C LEU A 495 -16.32 0.67 42.17
N ASN A 496 -17.24 0.34 43.08
CA ASN A 496 -16.95 -0.53 44.23
C ASN A 496 -17.07 -2.03 43.91
N THR A 497 -17.97 -2.43 43.01
CA THR A 497 -18.26 -3.84 42.71
C THR A 497 -17.17 -4.45 41.84
N ASN A 498 -16.48 -3.66 41.03
CA ASN A 498 -15.29 -4.09 40.27
C ASN A 498 -13.99 -4.12 41.11
N LYS A 499 -14.13 -4.18 42.44
CA LYS A 499 -13.06 -4.57 43.36
C LYS A 499 -13.12 -6.08 43.61
N ILE A 500 -11.96 -6.67 43.91
CA ILE A 500 -11.72 -8.03 44.46
C ILE A 500 -11.21 -9.06 43.42
N VAL A 501 -9.92 -9.41 43.53
CA VAL A 501 -9.42 -10.59 44.25
C VAL A 501 -8.06 -10.23 44.84
N ASP A 502 -7.92 -10.30 46.17
CA ASP A 502 -6.62 -10.53 46.81
C ASP A 502 -6.12 -11.87 46.30
N GLN A 503 -4.93 -11.91 45.67
CA GLN A 503 -4.22 -13.17 45.48
C GLN A 503 -3.89 -13.74 46.86
N ALA A 504 -4.79 -14.57 47.38
CA ALA A 504 -4.44 -15.58 48.35
C ALA A 504 -3.88 -16.79 47.58
N VAL A 505 -2.59 -17.02 47.80
CA VAL A 505 -1.67 -18.06 47.28
C VAL A 505 -0.93 -17.70 45.99
#